data_AF-A0A2U2MSB0-F1
#
_entry.id   AF-A0A2U2MSB0-F1
#
_cell.length_a   1.000
_cell.length_b   1.000
_cell.length_c   1.000
_cell.angle_alpha   90.00
_cell.angle_beta   90.00
_cell.angle_gamma   90.00
#
_symmetry.space_group_name_H-M   'P 1'
#
loop_
_entity.id
_entity.type
_entity.pdbx_description
1 polymer ?
#
loop_
_entity_poly.entity_id
_entity_poly.type
_entity_poly.pdbx_seq_one_letter_code
_entity_poly.pdbx_strand_id
1 'polypeptide(L)'
;MNSVIRSMRVDWARMTSAGYGMIAGYVLSMPILMAVLTLVLSGDDTVAVILWLYKYLAGLNLMMYVSFMTFPSVYQDMGNNADMNGLMPVSRRNQVLGRYAYLLLFGVVFVVTTALTYPLAFAVAGRLGSMGALPWGMLAALLFAYVVLAAIVLTLVYRFKSQTLLYVVVFAGSGLVLCGFVLAARFSEQVQMVMGWLGSHVFSSVWITGVLGVVIAAVVLAGSYLLSVRLYERKEM
;
A
#
# COMPACT_ATOMS: atom_id res chain seq x y z
N MET A 1 -21.24 -20.16 -5.74
CA MET A 1 -20.47 -19.05 -5.13
C MET A 1 -19.05 -19.09 -5.69
N ASN A 2 -18.55 -18.00 -6.26
CA ASN A 2 -17.24 -17.95 -6.92
C ASN A 2 -16.11 -18.36 -5.95
N SER A 3 -15.21 -19.25 -6.38
CA SER A 3 -14.11 -19.80 -5.57
C SER A 3 -13.19 -18.72 -5.01
N VAL A 4 -13.00 -17.64 -5.77
CA VAL A 4 -12.20 -16.45 -5.40
C VAL A 4 -12.83 -15.70 -4.23
N ILE A 5 -14.15 -15.52 -4.24
CA ILE A 5 -14.89 -14.87 -3.15
C ILE A 5 -14.78 -15.69 -1.87
N ARG A 6 -14.76 -17.03 -1.99
CA ARG A 6 -14.59 -17.92 -0.82
C ARG A 6 -13.22 -17.71 -0.17
N SER A 7 -12.14 -17.62 -0.94
CA SER A 7 -10.82 -17.29 -0.40
C SER A 7 -10.76 -15.90 0.22
N MET A 8 -11.36 -14.89 -0.42
CA MET A 8 -11.42 -13.53 0.15
C MET A 8 -12.15 -13.50 1.50
N ARG A 9 -13.24 -14.26 1.63
CA ARG A 9 -13.99 -14.36 2.90
C ARG A 9 -13.17 -14.98 4.03
N VAL A 10 -12.31 -15.95 3.71
CA VAL A 10 -11.41 -16.56 4.71
C VAL A 10 -10.37 -15.54 5.17
N ASP A 11 -9.75 -14.82 4.25
CA ASP A 11 -8.77 -13.79 4.61
C ASP A 11 -9.41 -12.62 5.36
N TRP A 12 -10.64 -12.24 5.00
CA TRP A 12 -11.45 -11.30 5.78
C TRP A 12 -11.69 -11.79 7.21
N ALA A 13 -12.12 -13.05 7.37
CA ALA A 13 -12.37 -13.64 8.68
C ALA A 13 -11.11 -13.69 9.55
N ARG A 14 -9.94 -13.95 8.95
CA ARG A 14 -8.63 -13.88 9.62
C ARG A 14 -8.32 -12.47 10.09
N MET A 15 -8.55 -11.46 9.25
CA MET A 15 -8.32 -10.06 9.60
C MET A 15 -9.24 -9.55 10.70
N THR A 16 -10.50 -10.02 10.72
CA THR A 16 -11.47 -9.65 11.76
C THR A 16 -11.41 -10.53 13.01
N SER A 17 -10.51 -11.51 13.06
CA SER A 17 -10.42 -12.46 14.19
C SER A 17 -10.08 -11.78 15.52
N ALA A 18 -9.28 -10.72 15.47
CA ALA A 18 -8.98 -9.84 16.62
C ALA A 18 -10.04 -8.75 16.88
N GLY A 19 -11.16 -8.78 16.14
CA GLY A 19 -12.27 -7.83 16.22
C GLY A 19 -12.29 -6.82 15.06
N TYR A 20 -13.50 -6.41 14.67
CA TYR A 20 -13.71 -5.40 13.61
C TYR A 20 -13.08 -4.04 13.91
N GLY A 21 -12.86 -3.72 15.18
CA GLY A 21 -12.21 -2.49 15.63
C GLY A 21 -10.77 -2.34 15.12
N MET A 22 -10.07 -3.45 14.86
CA MET A 22 -8.71 -3.40 14.30
C MET A 22 -8.71 -2.80 12.89
N ILE A 23 -9.59 -3.27 11.99
CA ILE A 23 -9.67 -2.77 10.62
C ILE A 23 -10.09 -1.30 10.61
N ALA A 24 -11.09 -0.94 11.44
CA ALA A 24 -11.52 0.44 11.59
C ALA A 24 -10.37 1.32 12.11
N GLY A 25 -9.60 0.85 13.10
CA GLY A 25 -8.42 1.52 13.62
C GLY A 25 -7.37 1.76 12.54
N TYR A 26 -7.09 0.76 11.70
CA TYR A 26 -6.17 0.91 10.56
C TYR A 26 -6.65 2.00 9.60
N VAL A 27 -7.90 1.92 9.14
CA VAL A 27 -8.45 2.87 8.16
C VAL A 27 -8.55 4.28 8.74
N LEU A 28 -8.98 4.43 10.00
CA LEU A 28 -9.22 5.75 10.60
C LEU A 28 -7.97 6.37 11.23
N SER A 29 -6.90 5.61 11.47
CA SER A 29 -5.68 6.12 12.09
C SER A 29 -5.09 7.33 11.38
N MET A 30 -4.97 7.28 10.04
CA MET A 30 -4.40 8.37 9.25
C MET A 30 -5.29 9.63 9.24
N PRO A 31 -6.62 9.54 9.00
CA PRO A 31 -7.52 10.68 9.18
C PRO A 31 -7.46 11.29 10.58
N ILE A 32 -7.44 10.47 11.63
CA ILE A 32 -7.40 10.95 13.02
C ILE A 32 -6.07 11.66 13.30
N LEU A 33 -4.93 11.04 12.92
CA LEU A 33 -3.61 11.66 13.05
C LEU A 33 -3.53 12.97 12.29
N MET A 34 -4.08 13.04 11.08
CA MET A 34 -4.13 14.27 10.29
C MET A 34 -4.91 15.36 11.02
N ALA A 35 -6.11 15.05 11.53
CA ALA A 35 -6.91 16.03 12.27
C ALA A 35 -6.19 16.53 13.53
N VAL A 36 -5.64 15.62 14.34
CA VAL A 36 -4.94 15.95 15.59
C VAL A 36 -3.69 16.80 15.30
N LEU A 37 -2.84 16.37 14.38
CA LEU A 37 -1.61 17.10 14.04
C LEU A 37 -1.92 18.46 13.42
N THR A 38 -2.99 18.55 12.63
CA THR A 38 -3.41 19.84 12.07
C THR A 38 -3.87 20.80 13.17
N LEU A 39 -4.63 20.33 14.18
CA LEU A 39 -5.04 21.15 15.33
C LEU A 39 -3.86 21.62 16.18
N VAL A 40 -2.86 20.76 16.37
CA VAL A 40 -1.69 21.07 17.21
C VAL A 40 -0.72 22.01 16.50
N LEU A 41 -0.55 21.86 15.18
CA LEU A 41 0.44 22.58 14.39
C LEU A 41 -0.16 23.78 13.63
N SER A 42 -1.46 24.04 13.74
CA SER A 42 -2.09 25.20 13.10
C SER A 42 -1.64 26.49 13.76
N GLY A 43 -0.85 27.28 13.02
CA GLY A 43 -0.48 28.66 13.31
C GLY A 43 -0.63 29.53 12.06
N ASP A 44 0.14 30.61 11.94
CA ASP A 44 0.00 31.58 10.84
C ASP A 44 0.14 30.95 9.43
N ASP A 45 1.03 29.96 9.27
CA ASP A 45 1.26 29.23 8.01
C ASP A 45 0.48 27.91 7.90
N THR A 46 -0.80 27.91 8.29
CA THR A 46 -1.64 26.69 8.37
C THR A 46 -1.65 25.87 7.07
N VAL A 47 -1.66 26.51 5.90
CA VAL A 47 -1.73 25.83 4.60
C VAL A 47 -0.45 25.06 4.28
N ALA A 48 0.71 25.66 4.51
CA ALA A 48 2.00 25.01 4.25
C ALA A 48 2.20 23.79 5.17
N VAL A 49 1.79 23.92 6.43
CA VAL A 49 1.81 22.82 7.40
C VAL A 49 0.93 21.67 6.96
N ILE A 50 -0.32 21.94 6.54
CA ILE A 50 -1.24 20.89 6.04
C ILE A 50 -0.65 20.15 4.83
N LEU A 51 -0.09 20.88 3.86
CA LEU A 51 0.51 20.28 2.67
C LEU A 51 1.71 19.39 3.01
N TRP A 52 2.54 19.83 3.96
CA TRP A 52 3.67 19.04 4.43
C TRP A 52 3.21 17.78 5.18
N LEU A 53 2.28 17.93 6.13
CA LEU A 53 1.69 16.82 6.90
C LEU A 53 1.05 15.78 5.98
N TYR A 54 0.32 16.23 4.97
CA TYR A 54 -0.35 15.35 4.02
C TYR A 54 0.64 14.44 3.28
N LYS A 55 1.74 15.02 2.80
CA LYS A 55 2.82 14.26 2.13
C LYS A 55 3.47 13.25 3.07
N TYR A 56 3.75 13.68 4.30
CA TYR A 56 4.36 12.81 5.31
C TYR A 56 3.47 11.64 5.71
N LEU A 57 2.19 11.91 6.03
CA LEU A 57 1.21 10.90 6.42
C LEU A 57 0.89 9.94 5.27
N ALA A 58 0.89 10.38 4.02
CA ALA A 58 0.74 9.48 2.89
C ALA A 58 1.90 8.47 2.78
N GLY A 59 3.13 8.89 3.10
CA GLY A 59 4.29 7.99 3.21
C GLY A 59 4.14 6.98 4.35
N LEU A 60 3.65 7.41 5.51
CA LEU A 60 3.35 6.49 6.63
C LEU A 60 2.21 5.52 6.29
N ASN A 61 1.19 5.99 5.57
CA ASN A 61 0.08 5.15 5.14
C ASN A 61 0.53 3.99 4.24
N LEU A 62 1.61 4.19 3.47
CA LEU A 62 2.23 3.15 2.67
C LEU A 62 2.90 2.06 3.51
N MET A 63 3.58 2.42 4.59
CA MET A 63 4.11 1.44 5.55
C MET A 63 2.99 0.67 6.25
N MET A 64 1.92 1.38 6.60
CA MET A 64 0.74 0.78 7.22
C MET A 64 0.05 -0.21 6.26
N TYR A 65 -0.04 0.13 4.98
CA TYR A 65 -0.58 -0.75 3.95
C TYR A 65 0.26 -2.03 3.81
N VAL A 66 1.60 -1.92 3.83
CA VAL A 66 2.48 -3.11 3.82
C VAL A 66 2.22 -3.99 5.04
N SER A 67 2.17 -3.43 6.25
CA SER A 67 1.81 -4.18 7.46
C SER A 67 0.45 -4.88 7.30
N PHE A 68 -0.56 -4.17 6.77
CA PHE A 68 -1.89 -4.69 6.49
C PHE A 68 -1.85 -5.97 5.62
N MET A 69 -0.98 -6.04 4.62
CA MET A 69 -0.84 -7.23 3.75
C MET A 69 -0.30 -8.47 4.45
N THR A 70 0.51 -8.26 5.49
CA THR A 70 1.22 -9.34 6.18
C THR A 70 0.37 -9.99 7.26
N PHE A 71 -0.67 -9.32 7.76
CA PHE A 71 -1.54 -9.82 8.83
C PHE A 71 -2.19 -11.17 8.54
N PRO A 72 -2.81 -11.42 7.36
CA PRO A 72 -3.42 -12.72 7.11
C PRO A 72 -2.42 -13.88 7.20
N SER A 73 -1.17 -13.66 6.81
CA SER A 73 -0.09 -14.65 6.97
C SER A 73 0.38 -14.78 8.40
N VAL A 74 0.50 -13.67 9.14
CA VAL A 74 0.86 -13.71 10.56
C VAL A 74 -0.18 -14.51 11.36
N TYR A 75 -1.47 -14.30 11.11
CA TYR A 75 -2.54 -15.08 11.76
C TYR A 75 -2.59 -16.55 11.31
N GLN A 76 -2.15 -16.86 10.08
CA GLN A 76 -1.98 -18.25 9.64
C GLN A 76 -0.87 -18.94 10.44
N ASP A 77 0.26 -18.25 10.66
CA ASP A 77 1.43 -18.80 11.34
C ASP A 77 1.27 -18.86 12.87
N MET A 78 0.55 -17.91 13.49
CA MET A 78 0.34 -17.85 14.95
C MET A 78 -0.42 -19.04 15.53
N GLY A 79 -1.15 -19.80 14.71
CA GLY A 79 -1.90 -21.00 15.13
C GLY A 79 -1.42 -22.31 14.52
N ASN A 80 -0.29 -22.31 13.80
CA ASN A 80 0.11 -23.42 12.91
C ASN A 80 -0.99 -23.86 11.91
N ASN A 81 -1.91 -22.94 11.58
CA ASN A 81 -3.05 -23.20 10.67
C ASN A 81 -2.63 -23.11 9.20
N ALA A 82 -1.34 -22.90 8.91
CA ALA A 82 -0.81 -22.88 7.56
C ALA A 82 -1.08 -24.21 6.82
N ASP A 83 -0.99 -25.33 7.55
CA ASP A 83 -1.24 -26.68 7.04
C ASP A 83 -2.74 -26.92 6.72
N MET A 84 -3.64 -26.16 7.34
CA MET A 84 -5.08 -26.25 7.08
C MET A 84 -5.49 -25.60 5.74
N ASN A 85 -4.61 -24.83 5.09
CA ASN A 85 -4.90 -24.26 3.77
C ASN A 85 -5.08 -25.34 2.69
N GLY A 86 -4.42 -26.50 2.85
CA GLY A 86 -4.59 -27.66 1.97
C GLY A 86 -5.98 -28.31 2.05
N LEU A 87 -6.71 -28.06 3.14
CA LEU A 87 -8.06 -28.59 3.37
C LEU A 87 -9.17 -27.70 2.78
N MET A 88 -8.84 -26.50 2.29
CA MET A 88 -9.85 -25.63 1.68
C MET A 88 -10.29 -26.20 0.32
N PRO A 89 -11.61 -26.33 0.06
CA PRO A 89 -12.15 -26.78 -1.23
C PRO A 89 -12.09 -25.65 -2.27
N VAL A 90 -10.90 -25.09 -2.49
CA VAL A 90 -10.59 -24.00 -3.42
C VAL A 90 -9.21 -24.29 -4.03
N SER A 91 -9.13 -24.34 -5.35
CA SER A 91 -7.85 -24.52 -6.06
C SER A 91 -6.84 -23.45 -5.66
N ARG A 92 -5.56 -23.82 -5.50
CA ARG A 92 -4.44 -22.93 -5.12
C ARG A 92 -4.40 -21.63 -5.92
N ARG A 93 -4.55 -21.70 -7.25
CA ARG A 93 -4.59 -20.52 -8.13
C ARG A 93 -5.67 -19.52 -7.77
N ASN A 94 -6.85 -20.01 -7.37
CA ASN A 94 -7.97 -19.18 -6.94
C ASN A 94 -7.75 -18.63 -5.52
N GLN A 95 -7.05 -19.34 -4.64
CA GLN A 95 -6.65 -18.82 -3.33
C GLN A 95 -5.66 -17.65 -3.47
N VAL A 96 -4.63 -17.82 -4.30
CA VAL A 96 -3.68 -16.75 -4.62
C VAL A 96 -4.43 -15.57 -5.25
N LEU A 97 -5.27 -15.81 -6.27
CA LEU A 97 -6.03 -14.75 -6.93
C LEU A 97 -6.95 -14.00 -5.96
N GLY A 98 -7.62 -14.72 -5.05
CA GLY A 98 -8.44 -14.12 -4.01
C GLY A 98 -7.65 -13.20 -3.09
N ARG A 99 -6.42 -13.59 -2.73
CA ARG A 99 -5.55 -12.76 -1.89
C ARG A 99 -5.07 -11.49 -2.61
N TYR A 100 -4.77 -11.57 -3.91
CA TYR A 100 -4.46 -10.39 -4.73
C TYR A 100 -5.67 -9.45 -4.82
N ALA A 101 -6.86 -9.99 -5.13
CA ALA A 101 -8.09 -9.20 -5.23
C ALA A 101 -8.44 -8.52 -3.90
N TYR A 102 -8.26 -9.23 -2.77
CA TYR A 102 -8.45 -8.70 -1.43
C TYR A 102 -7.54 -7.50 -1.16
N LEU A 103 -6.24 -7.62 -1.44
CA LEU A 103 -5.29 -6.54 -1.18
C LEU A 103 -5.44 -5.35 -2.11
N LEU A 104 -5.83 -5.57 -3.38
CA LEU A 104 -6.14 -4.47 -4.29
C LEU A 104 -7.37 -3.69 -3.82
N LEU A 105 -8.41 -4.37 -3.33
CA LEU A 105 -9.59 -3.72 -2.75
C LEU A 105 -9.20 -2.83 -1.56
N PHE A 106 -8.36 -3.34 -0.67
CA PHE A 106 -7.85 -2.52 0.44
C PHE A 106 -6.91 -1.42 -0.01
N GLY A 107 -6.11 -1.61 -1.07
CA GLY A 107 -5.30 -0.55 -1.66
C GLY A 107 -6.18 0.62 -2.11
N VAL A 108 -7.33 0.34 -2.75
CA VAL A 108 -8.32 1.37 -3.11
C VAL A 108 -8.87 2.05 -1.86
N VAL A 109 -9.26 1.30 -0.82
CA VAL A 109 -9.76 1.88 0.45
C VAL A 109 -8.72 2.83 1.06
N PHE A 110 -7.44 2.46 1.09
CA PHE A 110 -6.37 3.29 1.64
C PHE A 110 -6.12 4.56 0.82
N VAL A 111 -6.21 4.48 -0.52
CA VAL A 111 -6.11 5.67 -1.40
C VAL A 111 -7.30 6.59 -1.18
N VAL A 112 -8.52 6.05 -1.13
CA VAL A 112 -9.73 6.84 -0.85
C VAL A 112 -9.63 7.50 0.52
N THR A 113 -9.16 6.76 1.52
CA THR A 113 -8.94 7.29 2.88
C THR A 113 -7.95 8.46 2.85
N THR A 114 -6.85 8.32 2.11
CA THR A 114 -5.86 9.39 1.93
C THR A 114 -6.47 10.58 1.19
N ALA A 115 -7.27 10.36 0.15
CA ALA A 115 -7.97 11.43 -0.55
C ALA A 115 -8.92 12.20 0.37
N LEU A 116 -9.54 11.53 1.35
CA LEU A 116 -10.42 12.15 2.34
C LEU A 116 -9.65 12.85 3.48
N THR A 117 -8.41 12.47 3.80
CA THR A 117 -7.62 13.18 4.83
C THR A 117 -7.24 14.59 4.41
N TYR A 118 -7.11 14.84 3.10
CA TYR A 118 -6.81 16.16 2.57
C TYR A 118 -7.88 17.22 2.93
N PRO A 119 -9.16 17.08 2.51
CA PRO A 119 -10.20 18.03 2.88
C PRO A 119 -10.50 18.07 4.37
N LEU A 120 -10.35 16.93 5.07
CA LEU A 120 -10.51 16.86 6.52
C LEU A 120 -9.55 17.82 7.24
N ALA A 121 -8.28 17.87 6.83
CA ALA A 121 -7.31 18.75 7.46
C ALA A 121 -7.68 20.23 7.32
N PHE A 122 -8.11 20.65 6.12
CA PHE A 122 -8.56 22.02 5.89
C PHE A 122 -9.87 22.34 6.62
N ALA A 123 -10.78 21.37 6.76
CA ALA A 123 -12.01 21.52 7.53
C ALA A 123 -11.71 21.75 9.02
N VAL A 124 -10.84 20.93 9.59
CA VAL A 124 -10.44 21.01 10.99
C VAL A 124 -9.69 22.32 11.29
N ALA A 125 -8.90 22.81 10.34
CA ALA A 125 -8.24 24.11 10.43
C ALA A 125 -9.16 25.33 10.21
N GLY A 126 -10.43 25.14 9.86
CA GLY A 126 -11.34 26.23 9.50
C GLY A 126 -10.94 26.97 8.20
N ARG A 127 -10.17 26.31 7.33
CA ARG A 127 -9.53 26.90 6.12
C ARG A 127 -9.95 26.19 4.83
N LEU A 128 -11.15 25.62 4.76
CA LEU A 128 -11.67 24.93 3.56
C LEU A 128 -11.60 25.78 2.28
N GLY A 129 -11.79 27.10 2.40
CA GLY A 129 -11.71 28.01 1.25
C GLY A 129 -10.32 28.10 0.60
N SER A 130 -9.25 27.70 1.29
CA SER A 130 -7.87 27.72 0.77
C SER A 130 -7.34 26.33 0.38
N MET A 131 -8.19 25.31 0.35
CA MET A 131 -7.81 23.91 0.10
C MET A 131 -7.22 23.65 -1.29
N GLY A 132 -7.51 24.52 -2.27
CA GLY A 132 -7.12 24.30 -3.66
C GLY A 132 -7.68 22.98 -4.22
N ALA A 133 -7.12 22.52 -5.33
CA ALA A 133 -7.49 21.24 -5.92
C ALA A 133 -6.87 20.05 -5.15
N LEU A 134 -7.56 18.91 -5.18
CA LEU A 134 -7.00 17.64 -4.68
C LEU A 134 -5.69 17.31 -5.43
N PRO A 135 -4.66 16.82 -4.72
CA PRO A 135 -3.39 16.46 -5.33
C PRO A 135 -3.48 15.11 -6.07
N TRP A 136 -4.18 15.10 -7.20
CA TRP A 136 -4.46 13.89 -7.99
C TRP A 136 -3.20 13.13 -8.41
N GLY A 137 -2.12 13.85 -8.77
CA GLY A 137 -0.84 13.22 -9.14
C GLY A 137 -0.21 12.42 -8.00
N MET A 138 -0.32 12.92 -6.77
CA MET A 138 0.18 12.22 -5.59
C MET A 138 -0.68 10.98 -5.26
N LEU A 139 -2.01 11.10 -5.37
CA LEU A 139 -2.92 9.97 -5.17
C LEU A 139 -2.69 8.86 -6.20
N ALA A 140 -2.45 9.23 -7.47
CA ALA A 140 -2.11 8.28 -8.53
C ALA A 140 -0.77 7.59 -8.25
N ALA A 141 0.26 8.34 -7.83
CA ALA A 141 1.55 7.77 -7.44
C ALA A 141 1.43 6.83 -6.24
N LEU A 142 0.60 7.18 -5.25
CA LEU A 142 0.32 6.36 -4.08
C LEU A 142 -0.37 5.04 -4.46
N LEU A 143 -1.40 5.11 -5.32
CA LEU A 143 -2.09 3.92 -5.83
C LEU A 143 -1.13 3.01 -6.58
N PHE A 144 -0.28 3.57 -7.45
CA PHE A 144 0.72 2.81 -8.17
C PHE A 144 1.73 2.15 -7.21
N ALA A 145 2.21 2.89 -6.21
CA ALA A 145 3.11 2.35 -5.19
C ALA A 145 2.47 1.21 -4.40
N TYR A 146 1.19 1.31 -4.05
CA TYR A 146 0.44 0.23 -3.41
C TYR A 146 0.39 -1.03 -4.27
N VAL A 147 0.14 -0.89 -5.57
CA VAL A 147 0.13 -2.05 -6.49
C VAL A 147 1.51 -2.72 -6.55
N VAL A 148 2.58 -1.94 -6.68
CA VAL A 148 3.95 -2.48 -6.74
C VAL A 148 4.34 -3.16 -5.43
N LEU A 149 4.03 -2.55 -4.29
CA LEU A 149 4.30 -3.15 -2.98
C LEU A 149 3.48 -4.41 -2.75
N ALA A 150 2.20 -4.43 -3.16
CA ALA A 150 1.37 -5.61 -3.10
C ALA A 150 2.00 -6.76 -3.88
N ALA A 151 2.48 -6.49 -5.10
CA ALA A 151 3.17 -7.47 -5.91
C ALA A 151 4.44 -8.01 -5.22
N ILE A 152 5.29 -7.15 -4.64
CA ILE A 152 6.52 -7.58 -3.99
C ILE A 152 6.21 -8.40 -2.73
N VAL A 153 5.40 -7.84 -1.83
CA VAL A 153 5.11 -8.41 -0.51
C VAL A 153 4.36 -9.74 -0.65
N LEU A 154 3.39 -9.85 -1.56
CA LEU A 154 2.67 -11.11 -1.78
C LEU A 154 3.59 -12.25 -2.21
N THR A 155 4.54 -11.98 -3.11
CA THR A 155 5.51 -12.99 -3.53
C THR A 155 6.36 -13.44 -2.35
N LEU A 156 6.80 -12.50 -1.52
CA LEU A 156 7.58 -12.79 -0.32
C LEU A 156 6.79 -13.61 0.71
N VAL A 157 5.49 -13.35 0.86
CA VAL A 157 4.59 -14.12 1.77
C VAL A 157 4.53 -15.58 1.37
N TYR A 158 4.51 -15.89 0.08
CA TYR A 158 4.54 -17.28 -0.35
C TYR A 158 5.93 -17.92 -0.24
N ARG A 159 7.01 -17.14 -0.16
CA ARG A 159 8.38 -17.66 -0.03
C ARG A 159 8.81 -17.90 1.42
N PHE A 160 8.55 -16.94 2.31
CA PHE A 160 9.12 -16.89 3.66
C PHE A 160 8.06 -17.09 4.75
N LYS A 161 8.48 -17.43 5.98
CA LYS A 161 7.61 -17.45 7.16
C LYS A 161 7.31 -16.01 7.63
N SER A 162 6.19 -15.80 8.33
CA SER A 162 5.74 -14.45 8.70
C SER A 162 6.72 -13.67 9.56
N GLN A 163 7.46 -14.34 10.47
CA GLN A 163 8.51 -13.68 11.26
C GLN A 163 9.66 -13.16 10.39
N THR A 164 10.17 -14.00 9.48
CA THR A 164 11.20 -13.61 8.52
C THR A 164 10.70 -12.49 7.60
N LEU A 165 9.43 -12.53 7.23
CA LEU A 165 8.82 -11.52 6.39
C LEU A 165 8.70 -10.17 7.09
N LEU A 166 8.38 -10.16 8.38
CA LEU A 166 8.36 -8.93 9.18
C LEU A 166 9.76 -8.31 9.24
N TYR A 167 10.80 -9.11 9.43
CA TYR A 167 12.18 -8.63 9.35
C TYR A 167 12.54 -8.10 7.97
N VAL A 168 12.19 -8.82 6.89
CA VAL A 168 12.49 -8.37 5.52
C VAL A 168 11.75 -7.07 5.21
N VAL A 169 10.48 -6.95 5.55
CA VAL A 169 9.69 -5.73 5.33
C VAL A 169 10.26 -4.55 6.12
N VAL A 170 10.57 -4.73 7.41
CA VAL A 170 11.05 -3.65 8.27
C VAL A 170 12.48 -3.26 7.92
N PHE A 171 13.41 -4.22 7.81
CA PHE A 171 14.81 -3.93 7.55
C PHE A 171 15.11 -3.60 6.08
N ALA A 172 14.53 -4.32 5.11
CA ALA A 172 14.71 -3.97 3.70
C ALA A 172 13.92 -2.71 3.35
N GLY A 173 12.73 -2.51 3.94
CA GLY A 173 11.94 -1.28 3.76
C GLY A 173 12.66 -0.06 4.30
N SER A 174 13.17 -0.12 5.54
CA SER A 174 13.97 0.97 6.11
C SER A 174 15.29 1.20 5.36
N GLY A 175 15.95 0.13 4.91
CA GLY A 175 17.14 0.20 4.05
C GLY A 175 16.86 0.91 2.72
N LEU A 176 15.74 0.61 2.05
CA LEU A 176 15.33 1.29 0.82
C LEU A 176 15.00 2.77 1.05
N VAL A 177 14.35 3.12 2.16
CA VAL A 177 14.07 4.51 2.53
C VAL A 177 15.38 5.27 2.78
N LEU A 178 16.33 4.66 3.50
CA LEU A 178 17.65 5.24 3.74
C LEU A 178 18.44 5.40 2.44
N CYS A 179 18.45 4.39 1.56
CA CYS A 179 19.06 4.51 0.24
C CYS A 179 18.43 5.62 -0.59
N GLY A 180 17.11 5.72 -0.59
CA GLY A 180 16.38 6.81 -1.27
C GLY A 180 16.75 8.17 -0.72
N PHE A 181 16.87 8.31 0.61
CA PHE A 181 17.31 9.54 1.25
C PHE A 181 18.76 9.89 0.91
N VAL A 182 19.68 8.91 0.95
CA VAL A 182 21.08 9.10 0.59
C VAL A 182 21.23 9.48 -0.89
N LEU A 183 20.49 8.82 -1.78
CA LEU A 183 20.47 9.16 -3.21
C LEU A 183 19.95 10.58 -3.44
N ALA A 184 18.84 10.95 -2.80
CA ALA A 184 18.26 12.29 -2.92
C ALA A 184 19.17 13.37 -2.31
N ALA A 185 19.85 13.09 -1.20
CA ALA A 185 20.72 14.05 -0.53
C ALA A 185 22.09 14.20 -1.22
N ARG A 186 22.66 13.10 -1.71
CA ARG A 186 24.02 13.09 -2.30
C ARG A 186 24.03 13.36 -3.80
N PHE A 187 22.99 12.95 -4.50
CA PHE A 187 22.88 13.02 -5.96
C PHE A 187 21.65 13.81 -6.41
N SER A 188 21.25 14.82 -5.63
CA SER A 188 20.06 15.65 -5.87
C SER A 188 20.00 16.18 -7.31
N GLU A 189 21.10 16.74 -7.82
CA GLU A 189 21.18 17.29 -9.17
C GLU A 189 21.00 16.22 -10.24
N GLN A 190 21.61 15.04 -10.07
CA GLN A 190 21.51 13.94 -11.04
C GLN A 190 20.10 13.33 -11.03
N VAL A 191 19.49 13.21 -9.85
CA VAL A 191 18.09 12.80 -9.69
C VAL A 191 17.19 13.80 -10.40
N GLN A 192 17.40 15.11 -10.21
CA GLN A 192 16.62 16.14 -10.89
C GLN A 192 16.80 16.13 -12.41
N MET A 193 18.02 15.92 -12.91
CA MET A 193 18.29 15.79 -14.34
C MET A 193 17.58 14.57 -14.95
N VAL A 194 17.67 13.41 -14.32
CA VAL A 194 16.98 12.19 -14.77
C VAL A 194 15.47 12.38 -14.73
N MET A 195 14.94 12.98 -13.65
CA MET A 195 13.50 13.27 -13.53
C MET A 195 13.03 14.28 -14.57
N GLY A 196 13.84 15.30 -14.90
CA GLY A 196 13.54 16.27 -15.96
C GLY A 196 13.58 15.64 -17.36
N TRP A 197 14.53 14.74 -17.61
CA TRP A 197 14.61 13.98 -18.86
C TRP A 197 13.42 13.04 -19.02
N LEU A 198 13.09 12.27 -17.97
CA LEU A 198 11.91 11.41 -17.93
C LEU A 198 10.63 12.24 -18.12
N GLY A 199 10.53 13.39 -17.46
CA GLY A 199 9.39 14.31 -17.58
C GLY A 199 9.16 14.81 -19.01
N SER A 200 10.24 15.13 -19.72
CA SER A 200 10.16 15.70 -21.08
C SER A 200 9.99 14.63 -22.18
N HIS A 201 10.54 13.43 -22.01
CA HIS A 201 10.58 12.42 -23.07
C HIS A 201 9.61 11.25 -22.84
N VAL A 202 9.40 10.84 -21.59
CA VAL A 202 8.61 9.63 -21.24
C VAL A 202 7.24 10.01 -20.67
N PHE A 203 7.20 11.04 -19.81
CA PHE A 203 5.99 11.52 -19.15
C PHE A 203 5.46 12.83 -19.79
N SER A 204 5.70 13.00 -21.09
CA SER A 204 5.36 14.21 -21.85
C SER A 204 3.85 14.51 -21.91
N SER A 205 3.01 13.49 -21.73
CA SER A 205 1.56 13.66 -21.55
C SER A 205 1.02 12.86 -20.37
N VAL A 206 0.03 13.44 -19.69
CA VAL A 206 -0.67 12.82 -18.56
C VAL A 206 -1.31 11.49 -18.97
N TRP A 207 -1.86 11.42 -20.19
CA TRP A 207 -2.49 10.22 -20.73
C TRP A 207 -1.50 9.08 -20.99
N ILE A 208 -0.37 9.37 -21.65
CA ILE A 208 0.66 8.37 -21.91
C ILE A 208 1.25 7.87 -20.57
N THR A 209 1.49 8.78 -19.63
CA THR A 209 1.96 8.44 -18.29
C THR A 209 0.99 7.54 -17.55
N GLY A 210 -0.32 7.83 -17.62
CA GLY A 210 -1.36 7.02 -17.02
C GLY A 210 -1.42 5.62 -17.64
N VAL A 211 -1.43 5.52 -18.97
CA VAL A 211 -1.46 4.24 -19.68
C VAL A 211 -0.22 3.40 -19.37
N LEU A 212 0.98 4.00 -19.45
CA LEU A 212 2.22 3.32 -19.08
C LEU A 212 2.20 2.83 -17.63
N GLY A 213 1.72 3.67 -16.71
CA GLY A 213 1.56 3.29 -15.30
C GLY A 213 0.65 2.08 -15.13
N VAL A 214 -0.49 2.04 -15.82
CA VAL A 214 -1.43 0.90 -15.79
C VAL A 214 -0.80 -0.35 -16.40
N VAL A 215 -0.10 -0.23 -17.53
CA VAL A 215 0.57 -1.35 -18.19
C VAL A 215 1.67 -1.93 -17.29
N ILE A 216 2.52 -1.09 -16.72
CA ILE A 216 3.58 -1.52 -15.80
C ILE A 216 2.97 -2.19 -14.57
N ALA A 217 1.93 -1.59 -13.97
CA ALA A 217 1.23 -2.17 -12.83
C ALA A 217 0.64 -3.56 -13.17
N ALA A 218 0.02 -3.71 -14.35
CA ALA A 218 -0.51 -4.98 -14.81
C ALA A 218 0.57 -6.03 -15.03
N VAL A 219 1.70 -5.67 -15.65
CA VAL A 219 2.85 -6.56 -15.87
C VAL A 219 3.46 -7.00 -14.53
N VAL A 220 3.65 -6.06 -13.60
CA VAL A 220 4.19 -6.32 -12.26
C VAL A 220 3.26 -7.26 -11.48
N LEU A 221 1.95 -7.01 -11.51
CA LEU A 221 0.96 -7.88 -10.87
C LEU A 221 0.89 -9.26 -11.52
N ALA A 222 0.91 -9.35 -12.85
CA ALA A 222 0.87 -10.62 -13.56
C ALA A 222 2.13 -11.46 -13.29
N GLY A 223 3.32 -10.85 -13.37
CA GLY A 223 4.58 -11.52 -13.04
C GLY A 223 4.62 -12.00 -11.59
N SER A 224 4.18 -11.14 -10.67
CA SER A 224 4.10 -11.46 -9.25
C SER A 224 3.09 -12.58 -8.95
N TYR A 225 1.92 -12.56 -9.60
CA TYR A 225 0.92 -13.62 -9.49
C TYR A 225 1.49 -14.97 -9.96
N LEU A 226 2.12 -15.00 -11.14
CA LEU A 226 2.72 -16.22 -11.68
C LEU A 226 3.81 -16.79 -10.77
N LEU A 227 4.67 -15.92 -10.22
CA LEU A 227 5.69 -16.33 -9.24
C LEU A 227 5.07 -16.86 -7.95
N SER A 228 4.05 -16.17 -7.44
CA SER A 228 3.32 -16.55 -6.22
C SER A 228 2.67 -17.92 -6.37
N VAL A 229 2.02 -18.19 -7.51
CA VAL A 229 1.43 -19.50 -7.82
C VAL A 229 2.51 -20.59 -7.86
N ARG A 230 3.62 -20.35 -8.58
CA ARG A 230 4.73 -21.33 -8.67
C ARG A 230 5.34 -21.65 -7.31
N LEU A 231 5.52 -20.64 -6.45
CA LEU A 231 6.06 -20.83 -5.10
C LEU A 231 5.08 -21.60 -4.21
N TYR A 232 3.79 -21.31 -4.32
CA TYR A 232 2.76 -21.96 -3.51
C TYR A 232 2.48 -23.41 -3.93
N GLU A 233 2.62 -23.73 -5.22
CA GLU A 233 2.55 -25.11 -5.73
C GLU A 233 3.78 -25.95 -5.32
N ARG A 234 4.98 -25.34 -5.19
CA ARG A 234 6.22 -26.05 -4.82
C ARG A 234 6.36 -26.42 -3.35
N LYS A 235 5.60 -25.81 -2.43
CA LYS A 235 5.76 -26.02 -0.97
C LYS A 235 5.19 -27.35 -0.45
N GLU A 236 4.50 -28.13 -1.29
CA GLU A 236 3.84 -29.39 -0.90
C GLU A 236 4.25 -30.59 -1.78
N MET A 237 5.36 -30.47 -2.52
CA MET A 237 6.11 -31.61 -3.09
C MET A 237 7.32 -31.90 -2.19
#